data_AF-A0A7J4BS97-F1
#
_entry.id   AF-A0A7J4BS97-F1
#
_cell.length_a   1.000
_cell.length_b   1.000
_cell.length_c   1.000
_cell.angle_alpha   90.00
_cell.angle_beta   90.00
_cell.angle_gamma   90.00
#
_symmetry.space_group_name_H-M   'P 1'
#
loop_
_entity.id
_entity.type
_entity.pdbx_description
1 polymer ?
#
loop_
_entity_poly.entity_id
_entity_poly.type
_entity_poly.pdbx_seq_one_letter_code
_entity_poly.pdbx_strand_id
1 'polypeptide(L)'
;MSSMGYQDMTSAELTAELKRINIPSSGNKGEKLARLEKYEQTESSVLEQEVHDAVLVAEISENSSLASRMKASREVFGTQIPMFGILVVTLLLLSVAGGGIIGIPALMSWLEDEPEYTLIDFDPAQARDRASHLVSLGHPQWDGRMSGSQEELAAAESNKQNFTEYGMSATLEVFDVPMFEIQSPPSIFYCIPGTYPWGQAAFPCGIEDFNAQQKEFQHRTDYVIQGYSGTGNYQFGDNLNIINLSNGSDDTLWSQATGEVGMVWGSAGVGSNTDIYAKAIQSDLAALFLVNVVNNCGKVVADDCVPIFKTVDIEGLMDQTGGNLPETIPFVQLSKKMGEELSDLFEQRETNDVKIGIEVDVDNQGTRPVRVPCGIIQGDDDKLIIFGAHHDTVYNGPGAIDDTSG
;
A
#
# COMPACT_ATOMS: atom_id res chain seq x y z
N MET A 1 -28.37 22.28 33.36
CA MET A 1 -28.73 23.45 32.52
C MET A 1 -29.21 22.88 31.20
N SER A 2 -30.46 23.14 30.81
CA SER A 2 -31.05 22.55 29.60
C SER A 2 -30.19 22.82 28.37
N SER A 3 -29.81 21.77 27.64
CA SER A 3 -29.09 21.89 26.37
C SER A 3 -29.99 22.59 25.36
N MET A 4 -29.68 23.85 25.04
CA MET A 4 -30.28 24.53 23.89
C MET A 4 -29.78 23.80 22.64
N GLY A 5 -30.70 23.30 21.80
CA GLY A 5 -30.32 22.72 20.51
C GLY A 5 -29.78 23.80 19.58
N TYR A 6 -28.87 23.49 18.66
CA TYR A 6 -28.29 24.48 17.75
C TYR A 6 -29.32 25.26 16.94
N GLN A 7 -30.52 24.69 16.75
CA GLN A 7 -31.62 25.35 16.03
C GLN A 7 -32.09 26.64 16.72
N ASP A 8 -31.98 26.69 18.05
CA ASP A 8 -32.39 27.82 18.87
C ASP A 8 -31.32 28.93 18.98
N MET A 9 -30.08 28.66 18.52
CA MET A 9 -28.99 29.62 18.58
C MET A 9 -29.10 30.73 17.52
N THR A 10 -28.64 31.93 17.85
CA THR A 10 -28.48 33.04 16.91
C THR A 10 -27.28 32.82 15.98
N SER A 11 -27.24 33.52 14.84
CA SER A 11 -26.11 33.40 13.89
C SER A 11 -24.75 33.79 14.51
N ALA A 12 -24.74 34.67 15.51
CA ALA A 12 -23.53 35.05 16.24
C ALA A 12 -23.06 33.91 17.15
N GLU A 13 -23.98 33.25 17.85
CA GLU A 13 -23.69 32.10 18.71
C GLU A 13 -23.18 30.90 17.90
N LEU A 14 -23.78 30.60 16.75
CA LEU A 14 -23.28 29.56 15.84
C LEU A 14 -21.87 29.88 15.29
N THR A 15 -21.54 31.16 15.13
CA THR A 15 -20.19 31.58 14.69
C THR A 15 -19.16 31.35 15.78
N ALA A 16 -19.51 31.63 17.05
CA ALA A 16 -18.65 31.38 18.19
C ALA A 16 -18.39 29.87 18.35
N GLU A 17 -19.43 29.06 18.17
CA GLU A 17 -19.34 27.60 18.29
C GLU A 17 -18.47 26.97 17.18
N LEU A 18 -18.68 27.36 15.92
CA LEU A 18 -17.83 26.92 14.80
C LEU A 18 -16.36 27.26 14.99
N LYS A 19 -16.05 28.44 15.55
CA LYS A 19 -14.67 28.82 15.88
C LYS A 19 -14.08 27.99 17.02
N ARG A 20 -14.89 27.63 18.02
CA ARG A 20 -14.46 26.80 19.17
C ARG A 20 -14.00 25.42 18.70
N ILE A 21 -14.68 24.84 17.71
CA ILE A 21 -14.35 23.52 17.12
C ILE A 21 -13.47 23.62 15.86
N ASN A 22 -12.92 24.80 15.57
CA ASN A 22 -11.99 25.07 14.47
C ASN A 22 -12.51 24.74 13.04
N ILE A 23 -13.78 25.04 12.78
CA ILE A 23 -14.45 24.82 11.48
C ILE A 23 -14.81 26.18 10.84
N PRO A 24 -14.83 26.31 9.49
CA PRO A 24 -15.17 27.56 8.82
C PRO A 24 -16.49 28.20 9.30
N SER A 25 -16.39 29.42 9.85
CA SER A 25 -17.48 30.13 10.53
C SER A 25 -18.22 31.17 9.66
N SER A 26 -17.97 31.21 8.35
CA SER A 26 -18.58 32.16 7.41
C SER A 26 -19.94 31.65 6.90
N GLY A 27 -20.77 32.53 6.31
CA GLY A 27 -22.05 32.15 5.70
C GLY A 27 -23.30 32.58 6.48
N ASN A 28 -24.47 32.18 5.99
CA ASN A 28 -25.77 32.48 6.60
C ASN A 28 -26.11 31.50 7.76
N LYS A 29 -27.17 31.76 8.53
CA LYS A 29 -27.53 30.93 9.70
C LYS A 29 -27.73 29.46 9.33
N GLY A 30 -28.37 29.17 8.19
CA GLY A 30 -28.64 27.80 7.74
C GLY A 30 -27.37 27.04 7.36
N GLU A 31 -26.42 27.70 6.68
CA GLU A 31 -25.13 27.10 6.33
C GLU A 31 -24.27 26.78 7.55
N LYS A 32 -24.32 27.64 8.58
CA LYS A 32 -23.62 27.41 9.85
C LYS A 32 -24.23 26.27 10.64
N LEU A 33 -25.57 26.21 10.67
CA LEU A 33 -26.31 25.13 11.32
C LEU A 33 -25.99 23.79 10.67
N ALA A 34 -26.04 23.71 9.34
CA ALA A 34 -25.75 22.49 8.59
C ALA A 34 -24.31 22.00 8.82
N ARG A 35 -23.34 22.89 9.03
CA ARG A 35 -21.96 22.49 9.37
C ARG A 35 -21.83 21.93 10.78
N LEU A 36 -22.53 22.50 11.76
CA LEU A 36 -22.54 21.97 13.13
C LEU A 36 -23.27 20.63 13.20
N GLU A 37 -24.41 20.49 12.53
CA GLU A 37 -25.14 19.21 12.43
C GLU A 37 -24.31 18.14 11.71
N LYS A 38 -23.61 18.51 10.62
CA LYS A 38 -22.69 17.60 9.92
C LYS A 38 -21.50 17.21 10.80
N TYR A 39 -20.95 18.14 11.59
CA TYR A 39 -19.86 17.85 12.51
C TYR A 39 -20.30 16.90 13.62
N GLU A 40 -21.47 17.10 14.24
CA GLU A 40 -22.01 16.18 15.24
C GLU A 40 -22.35 14.80 14.67
N GLN A 41 -22.85 14.73 13.43
CA GLN A 41 -23.03 13.45 12.73
C GLN A 41 -21.69 12.77 12.43
N THR A 42 -20.64 13.56 12.15
CA THR A 42 -19.29 13.03 11.93
C THR A 42 -18.65 12.58 13.24
N GLU A 43 -18.82 13.32 14.34
CA GLU A 43 -18.27 12.96 15.65
C GLU A 43 -19.05 11.79 16.29
N SER A 44 -20.38 11.75 16.14
CA SER A 44 -21.19 10.59 16.54
C SER A 44 -20.89 9.38 15.68
N SER A 45 -20.65 9.53 14.37
CA SER A 45 -20.21 8.40 13.53
C SER A 45 -18.78 7.98 13.82
N VAL A 46 -17.86 8.86 14.25
CA VAL A 46 -16.50 8.48 14.67
C VAL A 46 -16.53 7.75 16.03
N LEU A 47 -17.35 8.19 16.98
CA LEU A 47 -17.57 7.51 18.26
C LEU A 47 -18.36 6.20 18.11
N GLU A 48 -19.33 6.14 17.18
CA GLU A 48 -19.99 4.89 16.81
C GLU A 48 -19.04 3.98 16.05
N GLN A 49 -18.15 4.48 15.19
CA GLN A 49 -17.16 3.69 14.44
C GLN A 49 -16.05 3.12 15.33
N GLU A 50 -15.62 3.82 16.39
CA GLU A 50 -14.72 3.26 17.42
C GLU A 50 -15.38 2.16 18.27
N VAL A 51 -16.71 2.18 18.43
CA VAL A 51 -17.47 1.14 19.15
C VAL A 51 -17.95 0.01 18.21
N HIS A 52 -18.19 0.30 16.94
CA HIS A 52 -18.63 -0.66 15.92
C HIS A 52 -17.47 -1.53 15.40
N ASP A 53 -16.25 -1.00 15.34
CA ASP A 53 -15.06 -1.82 15.05
C ASP A 53 -14.75 -2.84 16.16
N ALA A 54 -15.25 -2.61 17.39
CA ALA A 54 -15.17 -3.57 18.49
C ALA A 54 -16.36 -4.56 18.54
N VAL A 55 -17.46 -4.29 17.83
CA VAL A 55 -18.70 -5.08 17.87
C VAL A 55 -19.32 -5.17 16.47
N LEU A 56 -18.65 -5.86 15.55
CA LEU A 56 -19.28 -6.41 14.34
C LEU A 56 -19.63 -7.88 14.60
N VAL A 57 -20.68 -8.08 15.39
CA VAL A 57 -21.52 -9.27 15.33
C VAL A 57 -22.61 -9.01 14.30
N ALA A 58 -22.70 -9.93 13.34
CA ALA A 58 -23.66 -10.06 12.26
C ALA A 58 -25.02 -9.36 12.43
N GLU A 59 -25.31 -8.38 11.57
CA GLU A 59 -26.64 -8.21 10.97
C GLU A 59 -26.47 -7.86 9.48
N ILE A 60 -26.92 -8.79 8.61
CA ILE A 60 -27.00 -8.59 7.17
C ILE A 60 -28.16 -7.63 6.90
N SER A 61 -27.83 -6.40 6.51
CA SER A 61 -28.79 -5.47 5.90
C SER A 61 -28.77 -5.66 4.38
N GLU A 62 -29.87 -6.18 3.84
CA GLU A 62 -30.14 -6.23 2.41
C GLU A 62 -30.19 -4.80 1.84
N ASN A 63 -29.10 -4.34 1.20
CA ASN A 63 -29.14 -3.63 -0.09
C ASN A 63 -27.74 -3.23 -0.57
N SER A 64 -27.32 -3.86 -1.69
CA SER A 64 -26.16 -3.54 -2.55
C SER A 64 -24.77 -3.68 -1.89
N SER A 65 -23.76 -4.39 -2.41
CA SER A 65 -23.30 -4.50 -3.80
C SER A 65 -22.35 -5.68 -4.05
N LEU A 66 -22.30 -6.68 -3.15
CA LEU A 66 -21.37 -7.82 -3.29
C LEU A 66 -21.78 -8.81 -4.42
N ALA A 67 -23.09 -9.07 -4.54
CA ALA A 67 -23.65 -9.93 -5.59
C ALA A 67 -23.44 -9.38 -7.01
N SER A 68 -23.33 -8.06 -7.16
CA SER A 68 -23.05 -7.40 -8.44
C SER A 68 -21.58 -7.57 -8.83
N ARG A 69 -20.66 -7.48 -7.86
CA ARG A 69 -19.21 -7.65 -8.08
C ARG A 69 -18.85 -9.12 -8.36
N MET A 70 -19.56 -10.08 -7.75
CA MET A 70 -19.42 -11.51 -8.07
C MET A 70 -20.01 -11.92 -9.43
N LYS A 71 -20.94 -11.14 -9.99
CA LYS A 71 -21.42 -11.35 -11.37
C LYS A 71 -20.47 -10.77 -12.40
N ALA A 72 -19.85 -9.64 -12.12
CA ALA A 72 -18.84 -9.03 -13.01
C ALA A 72 -17.58 -9.92 -13.14
N SER A 73 -17.14 -10.58 -12.07
CA SER A 73 -16.03 -11.52 -12.14
C SER A 73 -16.33 -12.73 -13.04
N ARG A 74 -17.59 -13.16 -13.14
CA ARG A 74 -18.01 -14.26 -14.04
C ARG A 74 -17.98 -13.92 -15.53
N GLU A 75 -18.00 -12.64 -15.91
CA GLU A 75 -17.92 -12.24 -17.33
C GLU A 75 -16.48 -12.08 -17.82
N VAL A 76 -15.52 -11.89 -16.90
CA VAL A 76 -14.07 -11.80 -17.21
C VAL A 76 -13.40 -13.18 -17.23
N PHE A 77 -13.86 -14.12 -16.40
CA PHE A 77 -13.29 -15.47 -16.33
C PHE A 77 -14.11 -16.47 -17.15
N GLY A 78 -13.57 -16.82 -18.32
CA GLY A 78 -14.17 -17.74 -19.29
C GLY A 78 -14.62 -19.08 -18.70
N THR A 79 -15.69 -19.61 -19.30
CA THR A 79 -16.40 -20.83 -18.91
C THR A 79 -15.52 -22.08 -18.91
N GLN A 80 -14.93 -22.41 -17.77
CA GLN A 80 -14.60 -23.79 -17.40
C GLN A 80 -14.93 -24.00 -15.93
N ILE A 81 -16.12 -24.52 -15.67
CA ILE A 81 -16.49 -25.02 -14.34
C ILE A 81 -15.59 -26.25 -14.09
N PRO A 82 -14.73 -26.25 -13.06
CA PRO A 82 -13.96 -27.44 -12.74
C PRO A 82 -14.93 -28.54 -12.28
N MET A 83 -14.76 -29.74 -12.85
CA MET A 83 -15.50 -30.98 -12.60
C MET A 83 -15.67 -31.38 -11.11
N PHE A 84 -15.04 -30.64 -10.19
CA PHE A 84 -15.02 -30.85 -8.75
C PHE A 84 -16.37 -30.62 -8.07
N GLY A 85 -17.13 -29.60 -8.50
CA GLY A 85 -18.44 -29.28 -7.90
C GLY A 85 -19.49 -30.36 -8.14
N ILE A 86 -19.41 -31.07 -9.27
CA ILE A 86 -20.34 -32.16 -9.60
C ILE A 86 -20.03 -33.40 -8.75
N LEU A 87 -18.74 -33.71 -8.54
CA LEU A 87 -18.30 -34.93 -7.85
C LEU A 87 -18.72 -34.92 -6.37
N VAL A 88 -18.56 -33.77 -5.70
CA VAL A 88 -18.98 -33.56 -4.30
C VAL A 88 -20.50 -33.68 -4.14
N VAL A 89 -21.27 -33.09 -5.07
CA VAL A 89 -22.74 -33.17 -5.06
C VAL A 89 -23.24 -34.60 -5.33
N THR A 90 -22.60 -35.36 -6.24
CA THR A 90 -22.95 -36.77 -6.44
C THR A 90 -22.65 -37.67 -5.25
N LEU A 91 -21.57 -37.41 -4.50
CA LEU A 91 -21.22 -38.18 -3.31
C LEU A 91 -22.22 -37.93 -2.16
N LEU A 92 -22.69 -36.69 -2.02
CA LEU A 92 -23.70 -36.26 -1.06
C LEU A 92 -25.11 -36.80 -1.37
N LEU A 93 -25.45 -37.02 -2.64
CA LEU A 93 -26.76 -37.57 -3.01
C LEU A 93 -26.85 -39.09 -2.86
N LEU A 94 -25.72 -39.81 -2.95
CA LEU A 94 -25.69 -41.27 -2.78
C LEU A 94 -25.81 -41.71 -1.32
N SER A 95 -25.51 -40.85 -0.35
CA SER A 95 -25.70 -41.13 1.09
C SER A 95 -27.17 -41.05 1.53
N VAL A 96 -28.04 -40.40 0.76
CA VAL A 96 -29.48 -40.22 1.08
C VAL A 96 -30.32 -41.48 0.75
N ALA A 97 -29.79 -42.43 -0.03
CA ALA A 97 -30.53 -43.62 -0.45
C ALA A 97 -30.53 -44.79 0.58
N GLY A 98 -29.74 -44.69 1.66
CA GLY A 98 -29.73 -45.67 2.76
C GLY A 98 -30.58 -45.19 3.93
N GLY A 99 -31.86 -45.55 3.95
CA GLY A 99 -32.87 -44.98 4.85
C GLY A 99 -32.57 -45.05 6.36
N GLY A 100 -33.01 -44.01 7.08
CA GLY A 100 -33.00 -43.99 8.55
C GLY A 100 -33.47 -42.67 9.17
N ILE A 101 -34.79 -42.55 9.40
CA ILE A 101 -35.44 -41.79 10.49
C ILE A 101 -35.15 -40.28 10.57
N ILE A 102 -35.95 -39.48 9.84
CA ILE A 102 -36.11 -38.04 10.06
C ILE A 102 -37.31 -37.84 10.99
N GLY A 103 -37.08 -37.30 12.18
CA GLY A 103 -38.19 -36.94 13.09
C GLY A 103 -37.87 -36.65 14.56
N ILE A 104 -36.60 -36.70 14.99
CA ILE A 104 -36.21 -36.42 16.38
C ILE A 104 -35.37 -35.13 16.58
N PRO A 105 -34.57 -34.59 15.63
CA PRO A 105 -33.74 -33.41 15.91
C PRO A 105 -34.54 -32.11 16.17
N ALA A 106 -35.69 -31.93 15.51
CA ALA A 106 -36.47 -30.70 15.59
C ALA A 106 -37.18 -30.47 16.94
N LEU A 107 -37.17 -31.44 17.85
CA LEU A 107 -37.74 -31.30 19.20
C LEU A 107 -36.67 -31.04 20.28
N MET A 108 -35.39 -31.27 19.98
CA MET A 108 -34.28 -31.07 20.93
C MET A 108 -33.79 -29.62 20.98
N SER A 109 -33.90 -28.87 19.88
CA SER A 109 -33.42 -27.47 19.77
C SER A 109 -34.21 -26.45 20.62
N TRP A 110 -35.27 -26.87 21.32
CA TRP A 110 -36.03 -26.02 22.26
C TRP A 110 -35.69 -26.31 23.73
N LEU A 111 -34.86 -27.34 23.97
CA LEU A 111 -34.36 -27.77 25.29
C LEU A 111 -32.85 -27.54 25.45
N GLU A 112 -32.16 -27.10 24.40
CA GLU A 112 -30.74 -26.78 24.45
C GLU A 112 -30.56 -25.47 25.21
N ASP A 113 -29.92 -25.56 26.38
CA ASP A 113 -29.36 -24.43 27.12
C ASP A 113 -28.53 -23.56 26.17
N GLU A 114 -28.41 -22.25 26.45
CA GLU A 114 -27.56 -21.36 25.66
C GLU A 114 -26.19 -22.02 25.42
N PRO A 115 -25.69 -22.04 24.17
CA PRO A 115 -24.44 -22.70 23.85
C PRO A 115 -23.34 -22.22 24.80
N GLU A 116 -22.76 -23.15 25.56
CA GLU A 116 -21.68 -22.84 26.48
C GLU A 116 -20.43 -22.56 25.66
N TYR A 117 -20.18 -21.29 25.37
CA TYR A 117 -18.98 -20.87 24.65
C TYR A 117 -17.76 -20.97 25.58
N THR A 118 -16.77 -21.76 25.16
CA THR A 118 -15.42 -21.64 25.73
C THR A 118 -14.72 -20.50 25.01
N LEU A 119 -14.49 -19.38 25.71
CA LEU A 119 -13.62 -18.34 25.19
C LEU A 119 -12.20 -18.91 25.10
N ILE A 120 -11.66 -18.94 23.87
CA ILE A 120 -10.25 -19.25 23.65
C ILE A 120 -9.48 -17.99 24.05
N ASP A 121 -8.65 -18.11 25.10
CA ASP A 121 -7.83 -16.98 25.54
C ASP A 121 -6.70 -16.72 24.53
N PHE A 122 -6.31 -15.46 24.40
CA PHE A 122 -5.21 -15.07 23.52
C PHE A 122 -3.89 -15.50 24.17
N ASP A 123 -3.09 -16.30 23.45
CA ASP A 123 -1.75 -16.69 23.89
C ASP A 123 -0.69 -15.74 23.28
N PRO A 124 -0.16 -14.77 24.06
CA PRO A 124 0.84 -13.83 23.56
C PRO A 124 2.19 -14.48 23.23
N ALA A 125 2.53 -15.61 23.87
CA ALA A 125 3.77 -16.32 23.57
C ALA A 125 3.64 -17.00 22.21
N GLN A 126 2.53 -17.68 21.97
CA GLN A 126 2.24 -18.30 20.68
C GLN A 126 2.17 -17.25 19.55
N ALA A 127 1.49 -16.12 19.78
CA ALA A 127 1.42 -15.04 18.79
C ALA A 127 2.82 -14.51 18.44
N ARG A 128 3.66 -14.26 19.45
CA ARG A 128 5.05 -13.81 19.26
C ARG A 128 5.88 -14.83 18.47
N ASP A 129 5.75 -16.11 18.79
CA ASP A 129 6.52 -17.17 18.12
C ASP A 129 6.12 -17.28 16.64
N ARG A 130 4.82 -17.20 16.32
CA ARG A 130 4.33 -17.18 14.94
C ARG A 130 4.81 -15.96 14.17
N ALA A 131 4.70 -14.77 14.77
CA ALA A 131 5.18 -13.54 14.15
C ALA A 131 6.70 -13.59 13.89
N SER A 132 7.48 -14.08 14.86
CA SER A 132 8.93 -14.23 14.73
C SER A 132 9.29 -15.23 13.64
N HIS A 133 8.52 -16.32 13.53
CA HIS A 133 8.70 -17.31 12.46
C HIS A 133 8.44 -16.69 11.09
N LEU A 134 7.33 -16.00 10.89
CA LEU A 134 7.02 -15.34 9.61
C LEU A 134 8.10 -14.31 9.24
N VAL A 135 8.54 -13.47 10.18
CA VAL A 135 9.68 -12.55 9.96
C VAL A 135 10.93 -13.30 9.49
N SER A 136 11.22 -14.47 10.07
CA SER A 136 12.38 -15.28 9.68
C SER A 136 12.32 -15.87 8.26
N LEU A 137 11.14 -15.89 7.63
CA LEU A 137 10.95 -16.36 6.25
C LEU A 137 11.27 -15.29 5.19
N GLY A 138 11.70 -14.10 5.63
CA GLY A 138 12.11 -13.00 4.76
C GLY A 138 13.33 -13.28 3.89
N HIS A 139 13.47 -12.51 2.81
CA HIS A 139 14.58 -12.65 1.87
C HIS A 139 15.92 -12.37 2.58
N PRO A 140 16.99 -13.17 2.38
CA PRO A 140 18.24 -13.04 3.14
C PRO A 140 18.93 -11.66 3.09
N GLN A 141 18.67 -10.87 2.04
CA GLN A 141 19.23 -9.53 1.87
C GLN A 141 18.21 -8.41 2.05
N TRP A 142 16.95 -8.67 1.69
CA TRP A 142 15.91 -7.64 1.60
C TRP A 142 14.93 -7.71 2.77
N ASP A 143 14.97 -8.82 3.51
CA ASP A 143 14.13 -9.21 4.63
C ASP A 143 12.63 -9.35 4.31
N GLY A 144 12.18 -8.86 3.16
CA GLY A 144 10.79 -8.92 2.74
C GLY A 144 10.34 -10.27 2.20
N ARG A 145 9.03 -10.46 2.19
CA ARG A 145 8.29 -11.58 1.60
C ARG A 145 7.37 -11.04 0.50
N MET A 146 7.97 -10.43 -0.52
CA MET A 146 7.24 -9.74 -1.59
C MET A 146 6.25 -10.69 -2.25
N SER A 147 5.02 -10.21 -2.50
CA SER A 147 4.01 -10.94 -3.26
C SER A 147 4.60 -11.62 -4.50
N GLY A 148 4.31 -12.91 -4.67
CA GLY A 148 4.81 -13.70 -5.79
C GLY A 148 6.21 -14.30 -5.62
N SER A 149 6.98 -13.90 -4.60
CA SER A 149 8.33 -14.41 -4.36
C SER A 149 8.34 -15.82 -3.74
N GLN A 150 9.52 -16.41 -3.63
CA GLN A 150 9.70 -17.70 -2.97
C GLN A 150 9.47 -17.61 -1.45
N GLU A 151 9.78 -16.45 -0.86
CA GLU A 151 9.55 -16.14 0.55
C GLU A 151 8.05 -16.00 0.87
N GLU A 152 7.28 -15.38 -0.04
CA GLU A 152 5.82 -15.35 0.07
C GLU A 152 5.23 -16.77 0.03
N LEU A 153 5.68 -17.61 -0.91
CA LEU A 153 5.29 -19.02 -0.96
C LEU A 153 5.64 -19.78 0.34
N ALA A 154 6.83 -19.54 0.91
CA ALA A 154 7.24 -20.16 2.15
C ALA A 154 6.33 -19.75 3.33
N ALA A 155 5.95 -18.47 3.41
CA ALA A 155 4.99 -17.99 4.40
C ALA A 155 3.59 -18.58 4.20
N ALA A 156 3.13 -18.68 2.95
CA ALA A 156 1.83 -19.25 2.63
C ALA A 156 1.74 -20.75 3.00
N GLU A 157 2.78 -21.54 2.72
CA GLU A 157 2.84 -22.96 3.12
C GLU A 157 2.94 -23.11 4.65
N SER A 158 3.70 -22.24 5.35
CA SER A 158 3.74 -22.20 6.81
C SER A 158 2.35 -21.94 7.41
N ASN A 159 1.61 -20.95 6.88
CA ASN A 159 0.26 -20.64 7.35
C ASN A 159 -0.73 -21.79 7.08
N LYS A 160 -0.65 -22.42 5.90
CA LYS A 160 -1.44 -23.62 5.59
C LYS A 160 -1.12 -24.79 6.52
N GLN A 161 0.15 -24.99 6.87
CA GLN A 161 0.55 -26.00 7.83
C GLN A 161 -0.10 -25.73 9.19
N ASN A 162 -0.05 -24.49 9.68
CA ASN A 162 -0.71 -24.09 10.93
C ASN A 162 -2.22 -24.40 10.90
N PHE A 163 -2.93 -24.05 9.82
CA PHE A 163 -4.35 -24.39 9.68
C PHE A 163 -4.60 -25.90 9.75
N THR A 164 -3.76 -26.70 9.09
CA THR A 164 -3.86 -28.16 9.12
C THR A 164 -3.64 -28.71 10.52
N GLU A 165 -2.66 -28.17 11.26
CA GLU A 165 -2.36 -28.56 12.65
C GLU A 165 -3.49 -28.20 13.62
N TYR A 166 -4.25 -27.13 13.33
CA TYR A 166 -5.47 -26.78 14.07
C TYR A 166 -6.71 -27.60 13.66
N GLY A 167 -6.54 -28.59 12.78
CA GLY A 167 -7.62 -29.47 12.35
C GLY A 167 -8.56 -28.85 11.31
N MET A 168 -8.19 -27.71 10.73
CA MET A 168 -8.95 -27.09 9.64
C MET A 168 -8.74 -27.85 8.33
N SER A 169 -9.73 -27.82 7.45
CA SER A 169 -9.53 -28.23 6.06
C SER A 169 -8.76 -27.13 5.32
N ALA A 170 -7.46 -27.33 5.15
CA ALA A 170 -6.56 -26.33 4.60
C ALA A 170 -6.26 -26.52 3.11
N THR A 171 -6.23 -25.41 2.36
CA THR A 171 -5.92 -25.36 0.92
C THR A 171 -4.93 -24.23 0.65
N LEU A 172 -4.25 -24.31 -0.50
CA LEU A 172 -3.38 -23.24 -1.00
C LEU A 172 -3.85 -22.87 -2.39
N GLU A 173 -4.59 -21.77 -2.48
CA GLU A 173 -5.07 -21.26 -3.76
C GLU A 173 -3.96 -20.44 -4.42
N VAL A 174 -3.84 -20.53 -5.74
CA VAL A 174 -2.80 -19.84 -6.51
C VAL A 174 -3.46 -19.02 -7.61
N PHE A 175 -3.12 -17.74 -7.67
CA PHE A 175 -3.63 -16.79 -8.66
C PHE A 175 -2.46 -16.19 -9.42
N ASP A 176 -2.52 -16.24 -10.76
CA ASP A 176 -1.58 -15.49 -11.58
C ASP A 176 -2.04 -14.04 -11.67
N VAL A 177 -1.29 -13.13 -11.04
CA VAL A 177 -1.63 -11.71 -10.93
C VAL A 177 -0.60 -10.88 -11.71
N PRO A 178 -1.01 -9.89 -12.52
CA PRO A 178 -0.08 -8.91 -13.08
C PRO A 178 0.69 -8.22 -11.96
N MET A 179 2.01 -8.25 -12.02
CA MET A 179 2.87 -7.76 -10.96
C MET A 179 4.15 -7.16 -11.51
N PHE A 180 4.59 -6.08 -10.87
CA PHE A 180 5.92 -5.53 -11.13
C PHE A 180 7.01 -6.42 -10.50
N GLU A 181 8.18 -6.45 -11.12
CA GLU A 181 9.37 -7.12 -10.59
C GLU A 181 10.60 -6.22 -10.73
N ILE A 182 11.34 -6.07 -9.64
CA ILE A 182 12.66 -5.43 -9.65
C ILE A 182 13.67 -6.44 -10.17
N GLN A 183 14.17 -6.22 -11.38
CA GLN A 183 15.05 -7.16 -12.09
C GLN A 183 16.49 -7.13 -11.57
N SER A 184 16.96 -5.97 -11.14
CA SER A 184 18.30 -5.77 -10.59
C SER A 184 18.29 -4.81 -9.40
N PRO A 185 19.29 -4.91 -8.49
CA PRO A 185 19.46 -3.90 -7.45
C PRO A 185 19.53 -2.50 -8.07
N PRO A 186 18.68 -1.55 -7.63
CA PRO A 186 18.75 -0.20 -8.15
C PRO A 186 19.98 0.52 -7.59
N SER A 187 20.44 1.54 -8.32
CA SER A 187 21.51 2.43 -7.86
C SER A 187 21.15 3.88 -8.20
N ILE A 188 21.39 4.78 -7.25
CA ILE A 188 21.31 6.23 -7.46
C ILE A 188 22.58 6.82 -6.89
N PHE A 189 23.22 7.67 -7.68
CA PHE A 189 24.50 8.23 -7.34
C PHE A 189 24.66 9.61 -7.97
N TYR A 190 25.50 10.45 -7.37
CA TYR A 190 25.91 11.70 -8.00
C TYR A 190 27.42 11.78 -8.12
N CYS A 191 27.85 12.68 -9.00
CA CYS A 191 29.23 13.09 -9.12
C CYS A 191 29.34 14.61 -9.24
N ILE A 192 30.25 15.18 -8.48
CA ILE A 192 30.74 16.55 -8.65
C ILE A 192 32.09 16.43 -9.37
N PRO A 193 32.21 16.91 -10.62
CA PRO A 193 33.45 16.84 -11.39
C PRO A 193 34.64 17.46 -10.66
N GLY A 194 35.81 16.85 -10.83
CA GLY A 194 37.06 17.37 -10.29
C GLY A 194 37.57 18.58 -11.06
N THR A 195 38.51 19.31 -10.44
CA THR A 195 39.25 20.39 -11.11
C THR A 195 40.67 19.93 -11.47
N TYR A 196 41.12 20.23 -12.70
CA TYR A 196 42.48 19.94 -13.16
C TYR A 196 43.35 21.19 -13.21
N PRO A 197 44.69 21.07 -13.03
CA PRO A 197 45.62 22.20 -13.15
C PRO A 197 45.57 22.95 -14.49
N TRP A 198 45.00 22.35 -15.53
CA TRP A 198 44.98 22.88 -16.90
C TRP A 198 43.57 23.12 -17.45
N GLY A 199 42.51 23.02 -16.63
CA GLY A 199 41.12 23.22 -17.06
C GLY A 199 40.13 22.23 -16.43
N GLN A 200 38.97 22.05 -17.06
CA GLN A 200 38.04 20.97 -16.71
C GLN A 200 38.47 19.63 -17.33
N ALA A 201 38.08 18.53 -16.71
CA ALA A 201 38.30 17.19 -17.24
C ALA A 201 37.71 17.06 -18.66
N ALA A 202 38.37 16.34 -19.56
CA ALA A 202 37.81 16.06 -20.88
C ALA A 202 36.50 15.25 -20.79
N PHE A 203 36.40 14.40 -19.75
CA PHE A 203 35.24 13.60 -19.42
C PHE A 203 34.91 13.77 -17.93
N PRO A 204 34.11 14.79 -17.57
CA PRO A 204 33.65 14.99 -16.20
C PRO A 204 33.04 13.70 -15.63
N CYS A 205 33.41 13.33 -14.40
CA CYS A 205 32.92 12.12 -13.73
C CYS A 205 33.29 10.79 -14.41
N GLY A 206 34.19 10.81 -15.40
CA GLY A 206 34.75 9.61 -16.01
C GLY A 206 35.93 9.04 -15.21
N ILE A 207 36.48 7.91 -15.70
CA ILE A 207 37.67 7.26 -15.10
C ILE A 207 38.91 8.16 -15.07
N GLU A 208 38.94 9.19 -15.91
CA GLU A 208 40.02 10.17 -16.00
C GLU A 208 39.77 11.37 -15.09
N ASP A 209 38.71 11.39 -14.25
CA ASP A 209 38.37 12.45 -13.31
C ASP A 209 38.80 12.11 -11.86
N PHE A 210 40.12 12.09 -11.63
CA PHE A 210 40.78 11.67 -10.37
C PHE A 210 40.40 12.49 -9.13
N ASN A 211 39.85 13.70 -9.31
CA ASN A 211 39.44 14.57 -8.20
C ASN A 211 37.92 14.71 -8.10
N ALA A 212 37.15 13.92 -8.87
CA ALA A 212 35.71 13.89 -8.76
C ALA A 212 35.26 13.41 -7.38
N GLN A 213 34.22 14.02 -6.84
CA GLN A 213 33.54 13.53 -5.65
C GLN A 213 32.34 12.72 -6.10
N GLN A 214 32.35 11.41 -5.84
CA GLN A 214 31.25 10.52 -6.18
C GLN A 214 30.63 9.97 -4.90
N LYS A 215 29.31 9.88 -4.88
CA LYS A 215 28.56 9.26 -3.79
C LYS A 215 27.42 8.43 -4.36
N GLU A 216 27.38 7.17 -3.93
CA GLU A 216 26.24 6.27 -4.13
C GLU A 216 25.38 6.28 -2.87
N PHE A 217 24.06 6.37 -3.06
CA PHE A 217 23.10 6.35 -1.98
C PHE A 217 22.75 4.92 -1.59
N GLN A 218 22.47 4.71 -0.30
CA GLN A 218 22.14 3.40 0.21
C GLN A 218 20.65 3.09 -0.01
N HIS A 219 20.39 2.04 -0.80
CA HIS A 219 19.04 1.51 -0.94
C HIS A 219 18.44 1.10 0.42
N ARG A 220 17.12 1.28 0.59
CA ARG A 220 16.32 1.03 1.81
C ARG A 220 16.42 2.11 2.90
N THR A 221 17.53 2.83 3.01
CA THR A 221 17.68 3.91 4.00
C THR A 221 17.59 5.29 3.37
N ASP A 222 18.26 5.48 2.22
CA ASP A 222 18.29 6.77 1.52
C ASP A 222 17.19 6.84 0.44
N TYR A 223 16.86 5.71 -0.20
CA TYR A 223 15.78 5.65 -1.18
C TYR A 223 15.18 4.25 -1.34
N VAL A 224 13.95 4.18 -1.88
CA VAL A 224 13.25 2.96 -2.27
C VAL A 224 12.49 3.18 -3.57
N ILE A 225 12.35 2.14 -4.40
CA ILE A 225 11.60 2.19 -5.65
C ILE A 225 10.12 2.01 -5.33
N GLN A 226 9.23 2.80 -5.92
CA GLN A 226 7.78 2.64 -5.72
C GLN A 226 7.22 1.53 -6.60
N GLY A 227 6.09 0.94 -6.19
CA GLY A 227 5.44 -0.13 -6.96
C GLY A 227 4.98 0.35 -8.32
N TYR A 228 5.18 -0.47 -9.35
CA TYR A 228 4.96 -0.12 -10.77
C TYR A 228 5.75 1.11 -11.26
N SER A 229 6.90 1.37 -10.64
CA SER A 229 7.92 2.26 -11.22
C SER A 229 8.29 1.81 -12.63
N GLY A 230 8.66 2.75 -13.49
CA GLY A 230 9.33 2.45 -14.75
C GLY A 230 10.81 2.13 -14.55
N THR A 231 11.43 1.73 -15.65
CA THR A 231 12.87 1.48 -15.82
C THR A 231 13.58 2.74 -16.27
N GLY A 232 14.81 2.94 -15.83
CA GLY A 232 15.66 4.05 -16.28
C GLY A 232 17.13 3.71 -16.08
N ASN A 233 17.96 4.04 -17.06
CA ASN A 233 19.40 3.90 -17.00
C ASN A 233 20.03 5.19 -17.51
N TYR A 234 20.27 6.09 -16.58
CA TYR A 234 20.86 7.40 -16.82
C TYR A 234 22.25 7.44 -16.20
N GLN A 235 23.21 7.84 -17.01
CA GLN A 235 24.62 7.99 -16.66
C GLN A 235 24.96 9.49 -16.60
N PHE A 236 26.12 9.83 -16.03
CA PHE A 236 26.51 11.25 -15.90
C PHE A 236 26.54 12.02 -17.22
N GLY A 237 26.77 11.33 -18.35
CA GLY A 237 26.76 11.92 -19.69
C GLY A 237 25.38 12.40 -20.16
N ASP A 238 24.30 11.85 -19.61
CA ASP A 238 22.93 12.28 -19.91
C ASP A 238 22.63 13.67 -19.31
N ASN A 239 23.44 14.10 -18.33
CA ASN A 239 23.46 15.45 -17.79
C ASN A 239 22.10 15.93 -17.26
N LEU A 240 21.27 15.01 -16.75
CA LEU A 240 19.96 15.32 -16.17
C LEU A 240 20.07 16.31 -15.01
N ASN A 241 19.07 17.17 -14.87
CA ASN A 241 18.85 18.12 -13.79
C ASN A 241 17.74 17.68 -12.85
N ILE A 242 17.76 18.22 -11.64
CA ILE A 242 16.70 18.02 -10.65
C ILE A 242 15.89 19.32 -10.54
N ILE A 243 14.62 19.24 -10.91
CA ILE A 243 13.69 20.36 -10.88
C ILE A 243 12.79 20.23 -9.65
N ASN A 244 12.82 21.23 -8.77
CA ASN A 244 11.99 21.25 -7.58
C ASN A 244 10.53 21.58 -7.94
N LEU A 245 9.64 20.60 -7.74
CA LEU A 245 8.20 20.69 -8.01
C LEU A 245 7.40 21.10 -6.76
N SER A 246 8.08 21.54 -5.69
CA SER A 246 7.46 21.81 -4.40
C SER A 246 6.65 20.60 -3.93
N ASN A 247 5.40 20.76 -3.50
CA ASN A 247 4.51 19.67 -3.13
C ASN A 247 3.73 19.06 -4.32
N GLY A 248 4.09 19.39 -5.56
CA GLY A 248 3.45 18.85 -6.77
C GLY A 248 2.07 19.44 -7.11
N SER A 249 1.59 20.43 -6.33
CA SER A 249 0.27 21.06 -6.55
C SER A 249 0.27 22.16 -7.61
N ASP A 250 1.42 22.77 -7.91
CA ASP A 250 1.54 23.81 -8.93
C ASP A 250 1.87 23.19 -10.30
N ASP A 251 0.85 23.08 -11.15
CA ASP A 251 0.97 22.52 -12.51
C ASP A 251 1.97 23.28 -13.41
N THR A 252 2.30 24.54 -13.09
CA THR A 252 3.28 25.30 -13.88
C THR A 252 4.71 24.81 -13.70
N LEU A 253 5.03 24.20 -12.56
CA LEU A 253 6.35 23.64 -12.27
C LEU A 253 6.61 22.35 -13.04
N TRP A 254 5.57 21.54 -13.27
CA TRP A 254 5.69 20.26 -13.97
C TRP A 254 6.17 20.43 -15.43
N SER A 255 5.68 21.46 -16.12
CA SER A 255 6.12 21.78 -17.49
C SER A 255 7.60 22.18 -17.60
N GLN A 256 8.23 22.58 -16.48
CA GLN A 256 9.65 22.94 -16.43
C GLN A 256 10.55 21.71 -16.21
N ALA A 257 9.97 20.56 -15.85
CA ALA A 257 10.68 19.32 -15.57
C ALA A 257 10.65 18.29 -16.71
N THR A 258 10.11 18.66 -17.87
CA THR A 258 10.09 17.78 -19.06
C THR A 258 11.52 17.37 -19.46
N GLY A 259 11.73 16.06 -19.59
CA GLY A 259 13.04 15.46 -19.89
C GLY A 259 14.02 15.47 -18.72
N GLU A 260 13.62 15.92 -17.54
CA GLU A 260 14.47 16.08 -16.35
C GLU A 260 13.93 15.27 -15.17
N VAL A 261 14.66 15.25 -14.06
CA VAL A 261 14.19 14.63 -12.81
C VAL A 261 13.30 15.61 -12.07
N GLY A 262 12.03 15.26 -11.86
CA GLY A 262 11.13 16.05 -11.01
C GLY A 262 11.23 15.64 -9.54
N MET A 263 11.41 16.60 -8.63
CA MET A 263 11.48 16.36 -7.19
C MET A 263 10.27 16.97 -6.47
N VAL A 264 9.44 16.11 -5.87
CA VAL A 264 8.24 16.47 -5.10
C VAL A 264 8.50 16.24 -3.61
N TRP A 265 8.10 17.19 -2.76
CA TRP A 265 8.21 17.10 -1.31
C TRP A 265 6.89 16.63 -0.70
N GLY A 266 6.91 15.47 -0.03
CA GLY A 266 5.78 14.74 0.57
C GLY A 266 5.03 15.43 1.73
N SER A 267 4.87 16.75 1.67
CA SER A 267 4.20 17.59 2.68
C SER A 267 2.66 17.51 2.61
N ALA A 268 1.98 18.26 3.48
CA ALA A 268 0.51 18.31 3.45
C ALA A 268 -0.01 18.82 2.09
N GLY A 269 -1.04 18.14 1.55
CA GLY A 269 -1.66 18.50 0.27
C GLY A 269 -0.99 17.90 -0.97
N VAL A 270 0.02 17.05 -0.81
CA VAL A 270 0.56 16.23 -1.91
C VAL A 270 -0.50 15.22 -2.36
N GLY A 271 -0.59 15.00 -3.68
CA GLY A 271 -1.48 14.00 -4.27
C GLY A 271 -1.09 12.57 -3.89
N SER A 272 -1.94 11.60 -4.21
CA SER A 272 -1.57 10.20 -4.05
C SER A 272 -0.38 9.83 -4.94
N ASN A 273 0.31 8.72 -4.64
CA ASN A 273 1.35 8.17 -5.51
C ASN A 273 0.86 8.04 -6.96
N THR A 274 -0.38 7.59 -7.16
CA THR A 274 -1.03 7.49 -8.47
C THR A 274 -1.08 8.84 -9.17
N ASP A 275 -1.57 9.88 -8.48
CA ASP A 275 -1.79 11.20 -9.09
C ASP A 275 -0.46 11.88 -9.45
N ILE A 276 0.53 11.85 -8.56
CA ILE A 276 1.82 12.49 -8.82
C ILE A 276 2.60 11.74 -9.90
N TYR A 277 2.46 10.42 -9.99
CA TYR A 277 3.10 9.64 -11.04
C TYR A 277 2.41 9.84 -12.39
N ALA A 278 1.07 9.92 -12.41
CA ALA A 278 0.33 10.33 -13.61
C ALA A 278 0.79 11.70 -14.14
N LYS A 279 0.99 12.69 -13.26
CA LYS A 279 1.54 14.00 -13.65
C LYS A 279 2.96 13.91 -14.22
N ALA A 280 3.81 13.07 -13.65
CA ALA A 280 5.16 12.84 -14.15
C ALA A 280 5.14 12.27 -15.59
N ILE A 281 4.24 11.32 -15.85
CA ILE A 281 4.05 10.73 -17.18
C ILE A 281 3.52 11.76 -18.16
N GLN A 282 2.49 12.51 -17.79
CA GLN A 282 1.87 13.54 -18.64
C GLN A 282 2.83 14.69 -18.97
N SER A 283 3.82 14.92 -18.12
CA SER A 283 4.83 15.98 -18.29
C SER A 283 6.16 15.46 -18.86
N ASP A 284 6.23 14.17 -19.19
CA ASP A 284 7.38 13.50 -19.82
C ASP A 284 8.68 13.70 -19.02
N LEU A 285 8.62 13.45 -17.71
CA LEU A 285 9.79 13.49 -16.83
C LEU A 285 10.73 12.32 -17.12
N ALA A 286 12.04 12.54 -16.95
CA ALA A 286 13.03 11.46 -17.03
C ALA A 286 12.96 10.53 -15.80
N ALA A 287 12.68 11.07 -14.62
CA ALA A 287 12.43 10.34 -13.38
C ALA A 287 11.61 11.19 -12.40
N LEU A 288 10.93 10.54 -11.46
CA LEU A 288 10.18 11.18 -10.37
C LEU A 288 10.79 10.80 -9.01
N PHE A 289 11.26 11.81 -8.27
CA PHE A 289 11.70 11.70 -6.90
C PHE A 289 10.65 12.28 -5.95
N LEU A 290 10.16 11.47 -5.03
CA LEU A 290 9.27 11.89 -3.95
C LEU A 290 10.04 11.90 -2.63
N VAL A 291 10.26 13.07 -2.03
CA VAL A 291 10.95 13.18 -0.74
C VAL A 291 9.98 12.90 0.40
N ASN A 292 10.27 11.90 1.21
CA ASN A 292 9.51 11.62 2.42
C ASN A 292 9.88 12.62 3.52
N VAL A 293 8.90 13.37 4.02
CA VAL A 293 9.07 14.31 5.13
C VAL A 293 8.08 14.08 6.27
N VAL A 294 7.31 12.99 6.20
CA VAL A 294 6.18 12.71 7.11
C VAL A 294 6.32 11.36 7.81
N ASN A 295 6.66 10.31 7.06
CA ASN A 295 6.68 8.95 7.56
C ASN A 295 8.05 8.59 8.14
N ASN A 296 8.08 7.70 9.14
CA ASN A 296 9.30 7.15 9.73
C ASN A 296 10.34 8.15 10.26
N CYS A 297 9.99 9.44 10.37
CA CYS A 297 10.87 10.49 10.87
C CYS A 297 11.36 10.18 12.29
N GLY A 298 12.67 10.05 12.45
CA GLY A 298 13.31 9.75 13.74
C GLY A 298 13.09 8.32 14.26
N LYS A 299 12.41 7.45 13.49
CA LYS A 299 12.07 6.09 13.93
C LYS A 299 13.14 5.06 13.56
N VAL A 300 13.70 5.18 12.35
CA VAL A 300 14.74 4.27 11.84
C VAL A 300 16.11 4.93 11.94
N VAL A 301 16.20 6.20 11.55
CA VAL A 301 17.39 7.04 11.68
C VAL A 301 16.97 8.30 12.43
N ALA A 302 17.69 8.64 13.51
CA ALA A 302 17.26 9.61 14.53
C ALA A 302 16.89 11.01 14.00
N ASP A 303 17.48 11.44 12.88
CA ASP A 303 17.26 12.75 12.27
C ASP A 303 16.84 12.67 10.79
N ASP A 304 16.27 11.55 10.37
CA ASP A 304 15.84 11.36 8.98
C ASP A 304 14.44 10.74 8.91
N CYS A 305 13.76 10.98 7.79
CA CYS A 305 12.51 10.35 7.43
C CYS A 305 12.81 9.28 6.38
N VAL A 306 13.18 8.08 6.84
CA VAL A 306 13.50 6.94 5.96
C VAL A 306 12.31 6.63 5.04
N PRO A 307 12.52 6.45 3.73
CA PRO A 307 11.45 6.25 2.77
C PRO A 307 10.68 4.95 3.02
N ILE A 308 9.46 4.91 2.54
CA ILE A 308 8.56 3.76 2.56
C ILE A 308 8.24 3.32 1.14
N PHE A 309 8.10 2.01 0.97
CA PHE A 309 7.54 1.47 -0.24
C PHE A 309 6.02 1.68 -0.24
N LYS A 310 5.49 2.23 -1.33
CA LYS A 310 4.07 2.22 -1.65
C LYS A 310 3.88 1.94 -3.13
N THR A 311 2.73 1.40 -3.47
CA THR A 311 2.33 1.15 -4.86
C THR A 311 1.47 2.30 -5.40
N VAL A 312 1.15 2.23 -6.69
CA VAL A 312 0.12 3.03 -7.35
C VAL A 312 -1.16 2.18 -7.50
N ASP A 313 -2.28 2.88 -7.66
CA ASP A 313 -3.50 2.28 -8.20
C ASP A 313 -3.34 2.14 -9.72
N ILE A 314 -3.24 0.90 -10.20
CA ILE A 314 -3.01 0.59 -11.61
C ILE A 314 -4.16 1.04 -12.49
N GLU A 315 -5.40 0.77 -12.08
CA GLU A 315 -6.60 1.14 -12.84
C GLU A 315 -6.68 2.66 -12.93
N GLY A 316 -6.53 3.34 -11.78
CA GLY A 316 -6.49 4.80 -11.72
C GLY A 316 -5.35 5.42 -12.52
N LEU A 317 -4.16 4.80 -12.54
CA LEU A 317 -3.03 5.28 -13.33
C LEU A 317 -3.32 5.15 -14.83
N MET A 318 -3.79 3.97 -15.27
CA MET A 318 -4.14 3.72 -16.67
C MET A 318 -5.24 4.67 -17.15
N ASP A 319 -6.26 4.93 -16.33
CA ASP A 319 -7.33 5.89 -16.65
C ASP A 319 -6.77 7.31 -16.86
N GLN A 320 -5.76 7.71 -16.07
CA GLN A 320 -5.14 9.04 -16.15
C GLN A 320 -4.08 9.17 -17.27
N THR A 321 -3.53 8.06 -17.76
CA THR A 321 -2.44 8.05 -18.76
C THR A 321 -2.87 7.56 -20.14
N GLY A 322 -4.16 7.33 -20.36
CA GLY A 322 -4.70 6.87 -21.64
C GLY A 322 -4.48 5.39 -21.92
N GLY A 323 -4.39 4.57 -20.87
CA GLY A 323 -4.43 3.11 -20.94
C GLY A 323 -3.07 2.40 -20.92
N ASN A 324 -1.96 3.11 -20.69
CA ASN A 324 -0.62 2.52 -20.65
C ASN A 324 0.03 2.71 -19.28
N LEU A 325 0.58 1.62 -18.74
CA LEU A 325 1.54 1.69 -17.65
C LEU A 325 2.87 2.19 -18.21
N PRO A 326 3.49 3.23 -17.62
CA PRO A 326 4.79 3.72 -18.06
C PRO A 326 5.88 2.68 -17.81
N GLU A 327 6.71 2.45 -18.82
CA GLU A 327 7.86 1.54 -18.72
C GLU A 327 9.17 2.27 -18.43
N THR A 328 9.21 3.61 -18.52
CA THR A 328 10.47 4.36 -18.68
C THR A 328 10.71 5.47 -17.65
N ILE A 329 9.82 5.66 -16.68
CA ILE A 329 9.97 6.72 -15.65
C ILE A 329 10.24 6.07 -14.29
N PRO A 330 11.49 6.06 -13.80
CA PRO A 330 11.77 5.65 -12.44
C PRO A 330 10.96 6.49 -11.44
N PHE A 331 10.20 5.84 -10.57
CA PHE A 331 9.49 6.46 -9.47
C PHE A 331 10.11 6.02 -8.15
N VAL A 332 10.78 6.95 -7.50
CA VAL A 332 11.60 6.70 -6.32
C VAL A 332 11.13 7.56 -5.17
N GLN A 333 10.99 6.97 -3.99
CA GLN A 333 10.84 7.76 -2.76
C GLN A 333 12.19 7.89 -2.07
N LEU A 334 12.57 9.12 -1.75
CA LEU A 334 13.82 9.49 -1.08
C LEU A 334 13.59 9.70 0.41
N SER A 335 14.64 9.48 1.20
CA SER A 335 14.70 9.98 2.57
C SER A 335 14.74 11.50 2.56
N LYS A 336 14.35 12.10 3.69
CA LYS A 336 14.43 13.55 3.84
C LYS A 336 15.85 14.06 3.60
N LYS A 337 16.85 13.42 4.21
CA LYS A 337 18.25 13.84 4.08
C LYS A 337 18.78 13.71 2.65
N MET A 338 18.46 12.62 1.96
CA MET A 338 18.86 12.47 0.56
C MET A 338 18.20 13.55 -0.31
N GLY A 339 16.92 13.85 -0.08
CA GLY A 339 16.22 14.92 -0.79
C GLY A 339 16.84 16.31 -0.55
N GLU A 340 17.16 16.64 0.72
CA GLU A 340 17.84 17.88 1.09
C GLU A 340 19.24 17.98 0.45
N GLU A 341 20.05 16.92 0.53
CA GLU A 341 21.38 16.88 -0.07
C GLU A 341 21.34 17.07 -1.59
N LEU A 342 20.46 16.35 -2.30
CA LEU A 342 20.31 16.50 -3.75
C LEU A 342 19.80 17.90 -4.12
N SER A 343 18.85 18.45 -3.37
CA SER A 343 18.36 19.82 -3.59
C SER A 343 19.51 20.84 -3.49
N ASP A 344 20.26 20.81 -2.38
CA ASP A 344 21.34 21.76 -2.12
C ASP A 344 22.46 21.67 -3.16
N LEU A 345 22.79 20.46 -3.60
CA LEU A 345 23.81 20.22 -4.62
C LEU A 345 23.39 20.76 -5.99
N PHE A 346 22.15 20.49 -6.42
CA PHE A 346 21.65 20.87 -7.73
C PHE A 346 21.26 22.35 -7.82
N GLU A 347 20.91 23.00 -6.70
CA GLU A 347 20.80 24.47 -6.64
C GLU A 347 22.15 25.16 -6.93
N GLN A 348 23.27 24.51 -6.61
CA GLN A 348 24.62 25.00 -6.86
C GLN A 348 25.24 24.49 -8.17
N ARG A 349 24.44 23.85 -9.04
CA ARG A 349 24.92 23.20 -10.27
C ARG A 349 25.76 24.10 -11.16
N GLU A 350 25.39 25.37 -11.30
CA GLU A 350 26.14 26.34 -12.11
C GLU A 350 27.60 26.54 -11.62
N THR A 351 27.87 26.19 -10.35
CA THR A 351 29.20 26.31 -9.75
C THR A 351 29.93 24.98 -9.57
N ASN A 352 29.19 23.89 -9.31
CA ASN A 352 29.78 22.59 -9.00
C ASN A 352 29.68 21.58 -10.16
N ASP A 353 28.90 21.87 -11.20
CA ASP A 353 28.59 20.98 -12.34
C ASP A 353 28.16 19.56 -11.93
N VAL A 354 27.42 19.45 -10.81
CA VAL A 354 26.94 18.16 -10.31
C VAL A 354 26.11 17.42 -11.36
N LYS A 355 26.30 16.10 -11.41
CA LYS A 355 25.63 15.16 -12.32
C LYS A 355 25.02 14.01 -11.54
N ILE A 356 23.84 13.54 -11.95
CA ILE A 356 23.15 12.39 -11.35
C ILE A 356 23.26 11.18 -12.28
N GLY A 357 23.37 9.99 -11.69
CA GLY A 357 23.15 8.71 -12.34
C GLY A 357 22.02 7.96 -11.63
N ILE A 358 21.20 7.27 -12.42
CA ILE A 358 20.00 6.56 -11.96
C ILE A 358 19.92 5.25 -12.72
N GLU A 359 19.95 4.13 -12.00
CA GLU A 359 19.82 2.79 -12.53
C GLU A 359 18.65 2.10 -11.80
N VAL A 360 17.54 1.91 -12.51
CA VAL A 360 16.33 1.25 -12.03
C VAL A 360 15.85 0.32 -13.12
N ASP A 361 15.71 -0.97 -12.83
CA ASP A 361 15.23 -1.98 -13.78
C ASP A 361 14.02 -2.68 -13.18
N VAL A 362 12.84 -2.35 -13.71
CA VAL A 362 11.54 -2.85 -13.29
C VAL A 362 10.75 -3.36 -14.49
N ASP A 363 10.33 -4.62 -14.42
CA ASP A 363 9.41 -5.22 -15.38
C ASP A 363 7.98 -5.09 -14.86
N ASN A 364 7.10 -4.45 -15.65
CA ASN A 364 5.67 -4.28 -15.34
C ASN A 364 4.76 -5.17 -16.21
N GLN A 365 5.31 -6.03 -17.07
CA GLN A 365 4.56 -6.80 -18.07
C GLN A 365 4.30 -8.27 -17.66
N GLY A 366 4.93 -8.72 -16.57
CA GLY A 366 4.81 -10.08 -16.08
C GLY A 366 3.58 -10.36 -15.24
N THR A 367 3.24 -11.65 -15.12
CA THR A 367 2.39 -12.15 -14.04
C THR A 367 3.24 -12.91 -13.02
N ARG A 368 2.77 -12.93 -11.77
CA ARG A 368 3.37 -13.70 -10.69
C ARG A 368 2.29 -14.53 -9.99
N PRO A 369 2.60 -15.79 -9.64
CA PRO A 369 1.70 -16.61 -8.84
C PRO A 369 1.67 -16.06 -7.40
N VAL A 370 0.54 -15.51 -6.97
CA VAL A 370 0.28 -15.13 -5.57
C VAL A 370 -0.49 -16.26 -4.90
N ARG A 371 -0.13 -16.63 -3.66
CA ARG A 371 -0.73 -17.76 -2.98
C ARG A 371 -1.59 -17.29 -1.82
N VAL A 372 -2.75 -17.91 -1.65
CA VAL A 372 -3.68 -17.61 -0.56
C VAL A 372 -3.92 -18.89 0.23
N PRO A 373 -3.33 -19.04 1.43
CA PRO A 373 -3.63 -20.16 2.30
C PRO A 373 -5.01 -19.97 2.91
N CYS A 374 -5.88 -20.96 2.77
CA CYS A 374 -7.25 -20.92 3.29
C CYS A 374 -7.48 -22.09 4.24
N GLY A 375 -7.92 -21.81 5.46
CA GLY A 375 -8.38 -22.81 6.44
C GLY A 375 -9.90 -22.72 6.63
N ILE A 376 -10.59 -23.86 6.55
CA ILE A 376 -12.05 -23.92 6.73
C ILE A 376 -12.38 -24.73 7.99
N ILE A 377 -13.18 -24.13 8.86
CA ILE A 377 -13.92 -24.82 9.93
C ILE A 377 -15.35 -25.00 9.42
N GLN A 378 -15.78 -26.25 9.22
CA GLN A 378 -17.12 -26.54 8.73
C GLN A 378 -18.15 -26.28 9.83
N GLY A 379 -19.09 -25.37 9.56
CA GLY A 379 -20.27 -25.16 10.39
C GLY A 379 -21.41 -26.14 10.06
N ASP A 380 -22.46 -26.09 10.88
CA ASP A 380 -23.67 -26.92 10.73
C ASP A 380 -24.61 -26.42 9.61
N ASP A 381 -24.41 -25.19 9.12
CA ASP A 381 -25.14 -24.59 8.00
C ASP A 381 -24.20 -24.04 6.91
N ASP A 382 -24.76 -23.40 5.89
CA ASP A 382 -24.06 -22.85 4.74
C ASP A 382 -23.65 -21.38 4.91
N LYS A 383 -23.80 -20.81 6.11
CA LYS A 383 -23.39 -19.43 6.37
C LYS A 383 -21.87 -19.35 6.50
N LEU A 384 -21.33 -18.23 6.02
CA LEU A 384 -19.89 -18.02 5.94
C LEU A 384 -19.49 -16.81 6.79
N ILE A 385 -18.50 -17.01 7.64
CA ILE A 385 -17.76 -15.96 8.35
C ILE A 385 -16.32 -16.02 7.84
N ILE A 386 -15.79 -14.88 7.40
CA ILE A 386 -14.42 -14.79 6.84
C ILE A 386 -13.57 -13.93 7.77
N PHE A 387 -12.44 -14.48 8.21
CA PHE A 387 -11.34 -13.76 8.82
C PHE A 387 -10.18 -13.75 7.83
N GLY A 388 -9.53 -12.60 7.65
CA GLY A 388 -8.45 -12.44 6.70
C GLY A 388 -7.37 -11.50 7.20
N ALA A 389 -6.14 -11.81 6.82
CA ALA A 389 -4.94 -11.00 6.96
C ALA A 389 -4.05 -11.27 5.72
N HIS A 390 -3.20 -10.33 5.33
CA HIS A 390 -2.24 -10.60 4.27
C HIS A 390 -0.92 -11.06 4.89
N HIS A 391 -0.15 -11.92 4.20
CA HIS A 391 1.09 -12.49 4.75
C HIS A 391 2.34 -12.01 4.02
N ASP A 392 2.15 -11.46 2.83
CA ASP A 392 3.19 -10.82 2.03
C ASP A 392 3.61 -9.50 2.68
N THR A 393 4.81 -9.06 2.36
CA THR A 393 5.34 -7.80 2.85
C THR A 393 5.94 -7.02 1.69
N VAL A 394 6.28 -5.76 1.94
CA VAL A 394 7.08 -4.98 0.99
C VAL A 394 8.42 -5.65 0.70
N TYR A 395 8.99 -5.39 -0.47
CA TYR A 395 10.25 -6.01 -0.87
C TYR A 395 11.44 -5.57 -0.01
N ASN A 396 11.40 -4.36 0.57
CA ASN A 396 12.55 -3.69 1.17
C ASN A 396 12.60 -3.73 2.71
N GLY A 397 11.81 -4.59 3.36
CA GLY A 397 11.80 -4.70 4.82
C GLY A 397 11.10 -5.93 5.37
N PRO A 398 11.35 -6.27 6.65
CA PRO A 398 10.90 -7.54 7.27
C PRO A 398 9.38 -7.66 7.49
N GLY A 399 8.65 -6.56 7.32
CA GLY A 399 7.19 -6.52 7.50
C GLY A 399 6.68 -7.00 8.86
N ALA A 400 7.45 -6.77 9.93
CA ALA A 400 7.10 -7.25 11.27
C ALA A 400 5.78 -6.68 11.82
N ILE A 401 5.39 -5.49 11.34
CA ILE A 401 4.10 -4.86 11.66
C ILE A 401 3.15 -5.08 10.48
N ASP A 402 3.47 -4.49 9.34
CA ASP A 402 2.76 -4.61 8.05
C ASP A 402 3.39 -5.78 7.25
N ASP A 403 2.85 -7.00 7.31
CA ASP A 403 1.59 -7.40 8.00
C ASP A 403 1.73 -8.56 8.99
N THR A 404 2.95 -8.88 9.41
CA THR A 404 3.20 -10.05 10.29
C THR A 404 2.54 -9.96 11.68
N SER A 405 2.04 -8.78 12.06
CA SER A 405 1.40 -8.59 13.35
C SER A 405 -0.07 -9.05 13.38
N GLY A 406 -0.72 -9.14 12.22
CA GLY A 406 -2.02 -9.80 12.03
C GLY A 406 -1.85 -11.31 11.88
#